data_AF-A0A3D3RNY9-F1
#
_entry.id   AF-A0A3D3RNY9-F1
#
_cell.length_a   1.000
_cell.length_b   1.000
_cell.length_c   1.000
_cell.angle_alpha   90.00
_cell.angle_beta   90.00
_cell.angle_gamma   90.00
#
_symmetry.space_group_name_H-M   'P 1'
#
loop_
_entity.id
_entity.type
_entity.pdbx_description
1 polymer ?
#
loop_
_entity_poly.entity_id
_entity_poly.type
_entity_poly.pdbx_seq_one_letter_code
_entity_poly.pdbx_strand_id
1 'polypeptide(L)'
;MQMAGEFISVNMGLGLATIFNPQQPQTTVLSFFFSLLATLIFLSLGGVEIALLAMGKSFERMPPGAFSIYSINSEFFLNFFYESFLLAFKVALPVMVVMLLFNLILALVNRFIPQINVFIVGLPIQIFIGLWVLILSMPVILWAFSSHTREYIIKFVALLGG
;
A
#
# COMPACT_ATOMS: atom_id res chain seq x y z
N MET A 1 -0.24 -0.98 3.16
CA MET A 1 -1.03 -1.41 1.97
C MET A 1 -1.99 -0.37 1.45
N GLN A 2 -2.74 0.32 2.31
CA GLN A 2 -3.60 1.44 1.88
C GLN A 2 -2.86 2.44 0.96
N MET A 3 -1.64 2.84 1.33
CA MET A 3 -0.80 3.72 0.52
C MET A 3 -0.45 3.18 -0.88
N ALA A 4 -0.30 1.86 -1.02
CA ALA A 4 -0.09 1.23 -2.33
C ALA A 4 -1.34 1.35 -3.20
N GLY A 5 -2.51 1.10 -2.61
CA GLY A 5 -3.81 1.30 -3.26
C GLY A 5 -4.02 2.76 -3.68
N GLU A 6 -3.54 3.72 -2.88
CA GLU A 6 -3.67 5.14 -3.20
C GLU A 6 -2.78 5.52 -4.40
N PHE A 7 -1.54 5.06 -4.42
CA PHE A 7 -0.64 5.26 -5.57
C PHE A 7 -1.24 4.69 -6.86
N ILE A 8 -1.81 3.49 -6.79
CA ILE A 8 -2.46 2.86 -7.94
C ILE A 8 -3.69 3.66 -8.37
N SER A 9 -4.56 4.04 -7.43
CA SER A 9 -5.76 4.84 -7.71
C SER A 9 -5.46 6.17 -8.39
N VAL A 10 -4.47 6.91 -7.88
CA VAL A 10 -4.07 8.20 -8.45
C VAL A 10 -3.54 8.02 -9.86
N ASN A 11 -2.70 7.01 -10.10
CA ASN A 11 -2.15 6.74 -11.44
C ASN A 11 -3.20 6.23 -12.43
N MET A 12 -4.28 5.59 -11.97
CA MET A 12 -5.40 5.16 -12.80
C MET A 12 -6.45 6.25 -13.04
N GLY A 13 -6.31 7.43 -12.44
CA GLY A 13 -7.30 8.51 -12.53
C GLY A 13 -8.53 8.30 -11.64
N LEU A 14 -8.52 7.28 -10.77
CA LEU A 14 -9.60 7.03 -9.80
C LEU A 14 -9.55 7.99 -8.60
N GLY A 15 -8.41 8.66 -8.39
CA GLY A 15 -8.21 9.66 -7.32
C GLY A 15 -8.68 11.08 -7.66
N LEU A 16 -9.30 11.30 -8.83
CA LEU A 16 -9.69 12.64 -9.28
C LEU A 16 -10.64 13.36 -8.30
N ALA A 17 -11.58 12.64 -7.66
CA ALA A 17 -12.50 13.22 -6.69
C ALA A 17 -11.78 13.89 -5.50
N THR A 18 -10.70 13.28 -5.02
CA THR A 18 -9.88 13.80 -3.91
C THR A 18 -9.02 15.00 -4.34
N ILE A 19 -8.61 15.05 -5.61
CA ILE A 19 -7.87 16.19 -6.19
C ILE A 19 -8.81 17.39 -6.40
N PHE A 20 -10.05 17.14 -6.85
CA PHE A 20 -11.03 18.20 -7.10
C PHE A 20 -11.60 18.82 -5.81
N ASN A 21 -11.77 18.04 -4.75
CA ASN A 21 -12.21 18.54 -3.45
C ASN A 21 -11.30 18.07 -2.31
N PRO A 22 -10.16 18.76 -2.08
CA PRO A 22 -9.23 18.41 -1.01
C PRO A 22 -9.79 18.68 0.40
N GLN A 23 -10.89 19.43 0.52
CA GLN A 23 -11.54 19.71 1.82
C GLN A 23 -12.30 18.48 2.35
N GLN A 24 -12.63 17.52 1.49
CA GLN A 24 -13.27 16.27 1.85
C GLN A 24 -12.46 15.10 1.27
N PRO A 25 -11.30 14.78 1.87
CA PRO A 25 -10.45 13.70 1.37
C PRO A 25 -11.23 12.39 1.40
N GLN A 26 -11.45 11.81 0.22
CA GLN A 26 -12.10 10.51 0.11
C GLN A 26 -11.04 9.43 -0.07
N THR A 27 -11.12 8.38 0.75
CA THR A 27 -10.37 7.16 0.50
C THR A 27 -10.81 6.57 -0.83
N THR A 28 -9.84 6.35 -1.71
CA THR A 28 -10.11 5.74 -3.01
C THR A 28 -10.55 4.28 -2.87
N VAL A 29 -11.32 3.79 -3.84
CA VAL A 29 -11.86 2.42 -3.80
C VAL A 29 -10.75 1.37 -3.72
N LEU A 30 -9.64 1.56 -4.45
CA LEU A 30 -8.51 0.64 -4.36
C LEU A 30 -7.80 0.74 -3.01
N SER A 31 -7.63 1.94 -2.44
CA SER A 31 -7.08 2.09 -1.09
C SER A 31 -7.87 1.30 -0.05
N PHE A 32 -9.20 1.37 -0.13
CA PHE A 32 -10.09 0.58 0.73
C PHE A 32 -9.94 -0.92 0.47
N PHE A 33 -9.96 -1.35 -0.80
CA PHE A 33 -9.77 -2.74 -1.19
C PHE A 33 -8.44 -3.32 -0.66
N PHE A 34 -7.32 -2.61 -0.84
CA PHE A 34 -6.00 -3.02 -0.35
C PHE A 34 -5.93 -3.04 1.18
N SER A 35 -6.64 -2.15 1.87
CA SER A 35 -6.74 -2.17 3.34
C SER A 35 -7.49 -3.41 3.84
N LEU A 36 -8.61 -3.74 3.19
CA LEU A 36 -9.39 -4.93 3.50
C LEU A 36 -8.59 -6.20 3.23
N LEU A 37 -7.90 -6.27 2.09
CA LEU A 37 -7.03 -7.39 1.72
C LEU A 37 -5.87 -7.57 2.70
N ALA A 38 -5.25 -6.47 3.14
CA ALA A 38 -4.22 -6.52 4.18
C ALA A 38 -4.75 -7.05 5.51
N THR A 39 -5.94 -6.62 5.91
CA THR A 39 -6.62 -7.10 7.11
C THR A 39 -6.90 -8.60 7.03
N LEU A 40 -7.44 -9.09 5.90
CA LEU A 40 -7.71 -10.51 5.70
C LEU A 40 -6.44 -11.36 5.78
N ILE A 41 -5.32 -10.88 5.20
CA ILE A 41 -4.04 -11.60 5.26
C ILE A 41 -3.46 -11.59 6.66
N PHE A 42 -3.59 -10.48 7.38
CA PHE A 42 -3.17 -10.42 8.79
C PHE A 42 -3.96 -11.41 9.66
N LEU A 43 -5.28 -11.51 9.45
CA LEU A 43 -6.13 -12.48 10.12
C LEU A 43 -5.79 -13.93 9.73
N SER A 44 -5.55 -14.20 8.44
CA SER A 44 -5.23 -15.56 7.97
C SER A 44 -3.89 -16.08 8.48
N LEU A 45 -2.96 -15.18 8.81
CA LEU A 45 -1.68 -15.50 9.43
C LEU A 45 -1.75 -15.63 10.96
N GLY A 46 -2.94 -15.51 11.57
CA GLY A 46 -3.09 -15.55 13.03
C GLY A 46 -2.59 -14.28 13.74
N GLY A 47 -2.49 -13.16 13.03
CA GLY A 47 -1.88 -11.92 13.55
C GLY A 47 -2.54 -11.39 14.82
N VAL A 48 -3.83 -11.63 15.03
CA VAL A 48 -4.56 -11.21 16.24
C VAL A 48 -4.04 -11.90 17.51
N GLU A 49 -3.83 -13.21 17.46
CA GLU A 49 -3.30 -13.97 18.61
C GLU A 49 -1.88 -13.49 18.95
N ILE A 50 -1.07 -13.28 17.92
CA ILE A 50 0.32 -12.82 18.06
C ILE A 50 0.36 -11.40 18.64
N ALA A 51 -0.54 -10.52 18.20
CA ALA A 51 -0.64 -9.16 18.74
C ALA A 51 -1.01 -9.18 20.23
N LEU A 52 -1.93 -10.03 20.66
CA LEU A 52 -2.31 -10.17 22.06
C LEU A 52 -1.17 -10.70 22.94
N LEU A 53 -0.49 -11.76 22.48
CA LEU A 53 0.69 -12.31 23.18
C LEU A 53 1.80 -11.26 23.31
N ALA A 54 1.99 -10.46 22.27
CA ALA A 54 2.97 -9.38 22.28
C ALA A 54 2.64 -8.26 23.25
N MET A 55 1.38 -7.86 23.33
CA MET A 55 0.94 -6.89 24.33
C MET A 55 1.23 -7.40 25.74
N GLY A 56 0.92 -8.67 26.04
CA GLY A 56 1.25 -9.29 27.33
C GLY A 56 2.75 -9.22 27.66
N LYS A 57 3.60 -9.68 26.74
CA LYS A 57 5.06 -9.67 26.93
C LYS A 57 5.69 -8.28 26.95
N SER A 58 5.05 -7.28 26.33
CA SER A 58 5.55 -5.90 26.37
C SER A 58 5.58 -5.35 27.80
N PHE A 59 4.65 -5.76 28.67
CA PHE A 59 4.63 -5.37 30.07
C PHE A 59 5.72 -6.02 30.92
N GLU A 60 6.24 -7.19 30.53
CA GLU A 60 7.39 -7.81 31.20
C GLU A 60 8.67 -7.03 30.94
N ARG A 61 8.86 -6.56 29.69
CA ARG A 61 10.03 -5.76 29.31
C ARG A 61 9.93 -4.30 29.77
N MET A 62 8.71 -3.76 29.81
CA MET A 62 8.47 -2.35 30.08
C MET A 62 7.32 -2.20 31.09
N PRO A 63 7.59 -2.46 32.38
CA PRO A 63 6.57 -2.40 33.41
C PRO A 63 5.99 -0.99 33.56
N PRO A 64 4.73 -0.86 34.01
CA PRO A 64 4.09 0.44 34.22
C PRO A 64 4.93 1.34 35.13
N GLY A 65 5.27 2.54 34.65
CA GLY A 65 6.09 3.52 35.40
C GLY A 65 7.60 3.47 35.13
N ALA A 66 8.11 2.45 34.43
CA ALA A 66 9.53 2.37 34.02
C ALA A 66 9.81 2.97 32.62
N PHE A 67 8.84 3.69 32.05
CA PHE A 67 8.97 4.22 30.69
C PHE A 67 9.98 5.38 30.63
N SER A 68 11.00 5.22 29.79
CA SER A 68 11.96 6.26 29.48
C SER A 68 11.92 6.57 27.99
N ILE A 69 11.85 7.85 27.63
CA ILE A 69 11.94 8.27 26.22
C ILE A 69 13.29 7.86 25.61
N TYR A 70 14.34 7.74 26.44
CA TYR A 70 15.68 7.32 26.01
C TYR A 70 15.80 5.81 25.74
N SER A 71 14.81 4.99 26.13
CA SER A 71 14.79 3.56 25.79
C SER A 71 14.16 3.28 24.43
N ILE A 72 13.69 4.32 23.72
CA ILE A 72 13.11 4.21 22.38
C ILE A 72 14.26 4.13 21.36
N ASN A 73 14.34 3.01 20.65
CA ASN A 73 15.26 2.87 19.52
C ASN A 73 14.67 3.59 18.30
N SER A 74 15.08 4.83 18.04
CA SER A 74 14.61 5.63 16.90
C SER A 74 14.94 5.01 15.54
N GLU A 75 16.06 4.29 15.42
CA GLU A 75 16.43 3.59 14.18
C GLU A 75 15.44 2.47 13.85
N PHE A 76 14.89 1.79 14.86
CA PHE A 76 13.86 0.78 14.64
C PHE A 76 12.62 1.37 13.97
N PHE A 77 12.15 2.53 14.43
CA PHE A 77 10.98 3.21 13.85
C PHE A 77 11.25 3.71 12.43
N LEU A 78 12.43 4.28 12.18
CA LEU A 78 12.83 4.73 10.84
C LEU A 78 12.92 3.56 9.85
N ASN A 79 13.53 2.45 10.26
CA ASN A 79 13.62 1.24 9.45
C ASN A 79 12.23 0.65 9.19
N PHE A 80 11.35 0.63 10.19
CA PHE A 80 9.97 0.15 10.01
C PHE A 80 9.18 1.00 9.00
N PHE A 81 9.33 2.33 9.09
CA PHE A 81 8.73 3.26 8.13
C PHE A 81 9.28 3.04 6.72
N TYR A 82 10.60 2.94 6.58
CA TYR A 82 11.28 2.73 5.30
C TYR A 82 10.78 1.45 4.62
N GLU A 83 10.77 0.32 5.34
CA GLU A 83 10.34 -0.97 4.79
C GLU A 83 8.86 -0.96 4.41
N SER A 84 8.00 -0.36 5.25
CA SER A 84 6.57 -0.22 4.96
C SER A 84 6.31 0.62 3.70
N PHE A 85 7.05 1.72 3.55
CA PHE A 85 6.99 2.58 2.37
C PHE A 85 7.51 1.86 1.12
N LEU A 86 8.67 1.20 1.24
CA LEU A 86 9.31 0.45 0.16
C LEU A 86 8.39 -0.66 -0.34
N LEU A 87 7.73 -1.38 0.56
CA LEU A 87 6.75 -2.41 0.22
C LEU A 87 5.55 -1.81 -0.53
N ALA A 88 4.98 -0.71 -0.01
CA ALA A 88 3.85 -0.04 -0.66
C ALA A 88 4.22 0.43 -2.08
N PHE A 89 5.42 0.96 -2.25
CA PHE A 89 5.92 1.39 -3.55
C PHE A 89 6.13 0.20 -4.49
N LYS A 90 6.80 -0.88 -4.04
CA LYS A 90 7.01 -2.11 -4.82
C LYS A 90 5.71 -2.73 -5.31
N VAL A 91 4.65 -2.69 -4.50
CA VAL A 91 3.32 -3.19 -4.85
C VAL A 91 2.66 -2.33 -5.93
N ALA A 92 2.87 -1.01 -5.89
CA ALA A 92 2.31 -0.08 -6.88
C ALA A 92 3.08 -0.06 -8.21
N LEU A 93 4.37 -0.41 -8.20
CA LEU A 93 5.28 -0.33 -9.35
C LEU A 93 4.73 -0.93 -10.66
N PRO A 94 4.19 -2.18 -10.69
CA PRO A 94 3.75 -2.79 -11.94
C PRO A 94 2.68 -1.98 -12.66
N VAL A 95 1.71 -1.45 -11.90
CA VAL A 95 0.63 -0.63 -12.45
C VAL A 95 1.15 0.77 -12.79
N MET A 96 1.96 1.38 -11.91
CA MET A 96 2.51 2.72 -12.14
C MET A 96 3.34 2.80 -13.43
N VAL A 97 4.20 1.82 -13.69
CA VAL A 97 5.03 1.81 -14.91
C VAL A 97 4.16 1.73 -16.17
N VAL A 98 3.15 0.85 -16.18
CA VAL A 98 2.25 0.73 -17.33
C VAL A 98 1.40 2.00 -17.50
N MET A 99 0.90 2.59 -16.42
CA MET A 99 0.16 3.86 -16.47
C MET A 99 1.03 4.99 -16.99
N LEU A 100 2.31 5.06 -16.60
CA LEU A 100 3.23 6.09 -17.09
C LEU A 100 3.44 5.97 -18.60
N LEU A 101 3.66 4.74 -19.11
CA LEU A 101 3.76 4.48 -20.53
C LEU A 101 2.45 4.82 -21.27
N PHE A 102 1.31 4.45 -20.70
CA PHE A 102 0.01 4.77 -21.27
C PHE A 102 -0.23 6.29 -21.37
N ASN A 103 0.10 7.05 -20.32
CA ASN A 103 0.01 8.51 -20.34
C ASN A 103 0.93 9.12 -21.40
N LEU A 104 2.14 8.56 -21.60
CA LEU A 104 3.03 8.99 -22.68
C LEU A 104 2.42 8.73 -24.06
N ILE A 105 1.81 7.56 -24.26
CA ILE A 105 1.11 7.22 -25.51
C ILE A 105 -0.06 8.19 -25.73
N LEU A 106 -0.88 8.46 -24.71
CA LEU A 106 -1.98 9.42 -24.81
C LEU A 106 -1.48 10.83 -25.16
N ALA A 107 -0.39 11.27 -24.54
CA ALA A 107 0.21 12.58 -24.84
C ALA A 107 0.67 12.68 -26.31
N LEU A 108 1.26 11.61 -26.84
CA LEU A 108 1.63 11.54 -28.26
C LEU A 108 0.40 11.55 -29.17
N VAL A 109 -0.62 10.74 -28.88
CA VAL A 109 -1.87 10.68 -29.65
C VAL A 109 -2.55 12.04 -29.69
N ASN A 110 -2.59 12.76 -28.55
CA ASN A 110 -3.18 14.10 -28.46
C ASN A 110 -2.46 15.12 -29.37
N ARG A 111 -1.15 14.94 -29.60
CA ARG A 111 -0.39 15.76 -30.55
C ARG A 111 -0.72 15.43 -32.01
N PHE A 112 -0.97 14.17 -32.35
CA PHE A 112 -1.24 13.73 -33.72
C PHE A 112 -2.70 13.93 -34.15
N ILE A 113 -3.65 13.76 -33.23
CA ILE A 113 -5.09 13.86 -33.51
C ILE A 113 -5.73 14.85 -32.51
N PRO A 114 -5.45 16.17 -32.66
CA PRO A 114 -5.93 17.19 -31.71
C PRO A 114 -7.44 17.43 -31.77
N GLN A 115 -8.11 16.89 -32.80
CA GLN A 115 -9.56 17.03 -32.98
C GLN A 115 -10.38 16.12 -32.07
N ILE A 116 -9.79 15.04 -31.53
CA ILE A 116 -10.46 14.14 -30.60
C ILE A 116 -10.17 14.63 -29.17
N ASN A 117 -11.20 14.70 -28.33
CA ASN A 117 -10.99 14.86 -26.89
C ASN A 117 -10.42 13.56 -26.31
N VAL A 118 -9.09 13.43 -26.38
CA VAL A 118 -8.35 12.23 -25.96
C VAL A 118 -8.55 11.95 -24.47
N PHE A 119 -8.91 12.95 -23.65
CA PHE A 119 -9.22 12.73 -22.23
C PHE A 119 -10.53 11.96 -22.03
N ILE A 120 -11.57 12.23 -22.82
CA ILE A 120 -12.86 11.52 -22.71
C ILE A 120 -12.70 10.04 -23.05
N VAL A 121 -11.88 9.72 -24.05
CA VAL A 121 -11.65 8.34 -24.50
C VAL A 121 -10.55 7.65 -23.68
N GLY A 122 -9.55 8.42 -23.23
CA GLY A 122 -8.37 7.91 -22.53
C GLY A 122 -8.68 7.42 -21.13
N LEU A 123 -9.55 8.11 -20.38
CA LEU A 123 -9.85 7.77 -18.98
C LEU A 123 -10.48 6.37 -18.82
N PRO A 124 -11.52 5.97 -19.60
CA PRO A 124 -12.03 4.59 -19.57
C PRO A 124 -10.96 3.54 -19.92
N ILE A 125 -10.11 3.83 -20.91
CA ILE A 125 -9.03 2.92 -21.34
C ILE A 125 -7.96 2.81 -20.24
N GLN A 126 -7.61 3.92 -19.60
CA GLN A 126 -6.64 3.98 -18.49
C GLN A 126 -7.08 3.08 -17.33
N ILE A 127 -8.35 3.21 -16.93
CA ILE A 127 -8.93 2.38 -15.87
C ILE A 127 -8.93 0.91 -16.30
N PHE A 128 -9.35 0.60 -17.53
CA PHE A 128 -9.41 -0.78 -18.01
C PHE A 128 -8.03 -1.45 -18.00
N ILE A 129 -7.01 -0.79 -18.57
CA ILE A 129 -5.63 -1.29 -18.59
C ILE A 129 -5.10 -1.41 -17.15
N GLY A 130 -5.38 -0.44 -16.29
CA GLY A 130 -4.90 -0.45 -14.91
C GLY A 130 -5.49 -1.59 -14.10
N LEU A 131 -6.79 -1.85 -14.24
CA LEU A 131 -7.43 -3.02 -13.63
C LEU A 131 -6.89 -4.32 -14.19
N TRP A 132 -6.65 -4.40 -15.50
CA TRP A 132 -6.05 -5.57 -16.14
C TRP A 132 -4.66 -5.90 -15.57
N VAL A 133 -3.76 -4.91 -15.51
CA VAL A 133 -2.41 -5.07 -14.95
C VAL A 133 -2.48 -5.38 -13.46
N LEU A 134 -3.41 -4.77 -12.74
CA LEU A 134 -3.64 -5.04 -11.32
C LEU A 134 -4.00 -6.52 -11.12
N ILE A 135 -4.97 -7.04 -11.88
CA ILE A 135 -5.38 -8.46 -11.80
C ILE A 135 -4.20 -9.39 -12.09
N LEU A 136 -3.41 -9.11 -13.14
CA LEU A 136 -2.24 -9.92 -13.49
C LEU A 136 -1.13 -9.85 -12.43
N SER A 137 -0.99 -8.72 -11.73
CA SER A 137 0.01 -8.53 -10.68
C SER A 137 -0.45 -9.02 -9.30
N MET A 138 -1.75 -9.31 -9.10
CA MET A 138 -2.30 -9.75 -7.81
C MET A 138 -1.55 -10.93 -7.16
N PRO A 139 -1.21 -12.02 -7.88
CA PRO A 139 -0.49 -13.14 -7.25
C PRO A 139 0.86 -12.71 -6.66
N VAL A 140 1.59 -11.85 -7.37
CA VAL A 140 2.89 -11.33 -6.94
C VAL A 140 2.71 -10.39 -5.75
N ILE A 141 1.70 -9.52 -5.78
CA ILE A 141 1.36 -8.60 -4.68
C ILE A 141 1.02 -9.38 -3.41
N LEU A 142 0.17 -10.41 -3.52
CA LEU A 142 -0.22 -11.26 -2.40
C LEU A 142 0.97 -12.01 -1.80
N TRP A 143 1.83 -12.55 -2.66
CA TRP A 143 3.05 -13.22 -2.22
C TRP A 143 4.03 -12.26 -1.53
N ALA A 144 4.26 -11.08 -2.10
CA ALA A 144 5.14 -10.06 -1.52
C ALA A 144 4.62 -9.56 -0.17
N PHE A 145 3.31 -9.39 -0.02
CA PHE A 145 2.74 -8.93 1.24
C PHE A 145 2.73 -10.00 2.33
N SER A 146 2.29 -11.22 1.98
CA SER A 146 2.21 -12.33 2.94
C SER A 146 3.60 -12.72 3.46
N SER A 147 4.61 -12.77 2.58
CA SER A 147 6.01 -13.01 2.97
C SER A 147 6.53 -11.94 3.92
N HIS A 148 6.33 -10.66 3.59
CA HIS A 148 6.77 -9.56 4.45
C HIS A 148 6.04 -9.60 5.80
N THR A 149 4.70 -9.73 5.81
CA THR A 149 3.90 -9.79 7.04
C THR A 149 4.35 -10.94 7.95
N ARG A 150 4.61 -12.12 7.36
CA ARG A 150 5.14 -13.28 8.08
C ARG A 150 6.51 -13.01 8.68
N GLU A 151 7.43 -12.37 7.95
CA GLU A 151 8.75 -12.02 8.45
C GLU A 151 8.69 -11.08 9.64
N TYR A 152 7.82 -10.05 9.60
CA TYR A 152 7.63 -9.13 10.72
C TYR A 152 7.02 -9.79 11.92
N ILE A 153 6.02 -10.66 11.71
CA ILE A 153 5.45 -11.48 12.77
C ILE A 153 6.54 -12.32 13.46
N ILE A 154 7.40 -12.99 12.68
CA ILE A 154 8.49 -13.82 13.22
C ILE A 154 9.52 -12.97 13.98
N LYS A 155 9.98 -11.85 13.39
CA LYS A 155 10.91 -10.92 14.04
C LYS A 155 10.35 -10.37 15.35
N PHE A 156 9.05 -10.07 15.36
CA PHE A 156 8.38 -9.55 16.54
C PHE A 156 8.24 -10.63 17.64
N VAL A 157 7.86 -11.85 17.28
CA VAL A 157 7.85 -13.00 18.20
C VAL A 157 9.25 -13.29 18.74
N ALA A 158 10.30 -13.26 17.90
CA ALA A 158 11.69 -13.45 18.29
C ALA A 158 12.24 -12.30 19.15
N LEU A 159 11.73 -11.07 18.96
CA LEU A 159 12.04 -9.99 19.88
C LEU A 159 11.41 -10.27 21.24
N LEU A 160 10.18 -10.76 21.30
CA LEU A 160 9.43 -10.98 22.54
C LEU A 160 9.81 -12.29 23.26
N GLY A 161 10.29 -13.30 22.55
CA GLY A 161 10.86 -14.52 23.10
C GLY A 161 12.38 -14.46 23.05
N GLY A 162 13.02 -14.27 24.20
CA GLY A 162 14.35 -14.84 24.40
C GLY A 162 14.27 -16.35 24.32
#